data_AF-A0A518SBT0-F1
#
_entry.id   AF-A0A518SBT0-F1
#
_cell.length_a   1.000
_cell.length_b   1.000
_cell.length_c   1.000
_cell.angle_alpha   90.00
_cell.angle_beta   90.00
_cell.angle_gamma   90.00
#
_symmetry.space_group_name_H-M   'P 1'
#
loop_
_entity.id
_entity.type
_entity.pdbx_description
1 polymer ?
#
loop_
_entity_poly.entity_id
_entity_poly.type
_entity_poly.pdbx_seq_one_letter_code
_entity_poly.pdbx_strand_id
1 'polypeptide(L)'
;MKRRALLSSLAAGGVAAIAGCNGRTDGANGTTTHGDDSTRTTTSTANDAPTPPETGLADATTAVFETRDRTVSLLGGRRRLSSGVVMRAWLSATATADHPARVTATLRNDTEYESTLRLGDVPPFGATPHASPGRDYDHTLYLAPTEDHGFATTAPGVARAQSGGWYLDAAPDRWQPEAVDLAAGDTLVGEFAVVPREPGSIPTGRYAFGYADDPLTLSVWQTSKPGPAERSRFENATPPAFEKQSPQWYHGATPKTPTFLQPNTEQVDAPAPVSFTLYNHLTEPLSGNFYDWALYKQVDGEWYHIAPWAIPVPLTPLAPGDTHTWTLHAFNSPSVECEDAIALGYLGGGRYAFHVSMSSEDGPTHAALFDFDAPAVSVTPTDGVTTSRSDGVVTVTGPGRDADTGGDATLVVERAETADTRLIPEQVMRRRNRGLRNTLPFFESGVVRVELHTDDGTVDGIVGYDAGARTFRFDGEAFVARRA
;
A
#
# COMPACT_ATOMS: atom_id res chain seq x y z
N MET A 1 33.65 36.03 -23.54
CA MET A 1 35.00 36.57 -23.21
C MET A 1 35.12 36.77 -21.70
N LYS A 2 36.31 37.07 -21.16
CA LYS A 2 36.59 37.32 -19.72
C LYS A 2 35.82 38.59 -19.25
N ARG A 3 35.55 38.88 -17.95
CA ARG A 3 36.36 38.73 -16.72
C ARG A 3 35.52 38.85 -15.41
N ARG A 4 35.93 38.14 -14.33
CA ARG A 4 35.98 38.55 -12.88
C ARG A 4 34.64 38.90 -12.17
N ALA A 5 34.47 38.88 -10.84
CA ALA A 5 35.27 38.66 -9.60
C ALA A 5 34.27 38.39 -8.41
N LEU A 6 34.58 37.94 -7.17
CA LEU A 6 35.77 37.42 -6.43
C LEU A 6 35.24 36.48 -5.28
N LEU A 7 35.97 35.48 -4.75
CA LEU A 7 36.67 35.42 -3.43
C LEU A 7 36.02 36.14 -2.22
N SER A 8 36.09 35.66 -0.97
CA SER A 8 36.51 34.38 -0.30
C SER A 8 35.98 34.42 1.17
N SER A 9 36.28 33.59 2.19
CA SER A 9 37.39 32.70 2.63
C SER A 9 36.91 31.97 3.94
N LEU A 10 37.51 30.99 4.63
CA LEU A 10 38.76 30.18 4.61
C LEU A 10 38.43 28.82 5.33
N ALA A 11 38.95 27.67 4.90
CA ALA A 11 39.98 26.82 5.56
C ALA A 11 39.84 26.52 7.08
N ALA A 12 39.91 25.29 7.62
CA ALA A 12 40.43 23.94 7.23
C ALA A 12 41.89 23.60 7.60
N GLY A 13 42.10 22.33 8.02
CA GLY A 13 43.38 21.70 8.42
C GLY A 13 43.19 20.77 9.64
N GLY A 14 43.90 19.65 9.83
CA GLY A 14 44.91 18.96 9.00
C GLY A 14 45.44 17.70 9.74
N VAL A 15 46.02 16.72 9.03
CA VAL A 15 46.41 15.39 9.59
C VAL A 15 47.82 14.96 9.14
N ALA A 16 48.66 14.44 10.06
CA ALA A 16 49.48 13.21 9.91
C ALA A 16 50.74 13.11 10.83
N ALA A 17 50.90 11.95 11.51
CA ALA A 17 52.15 11.31 11.98
C ALA A 17 53.08 12.10 12.97
N ILE A 18 54.10 11.55 13.65
CA ILE A 18 54.91 10.30 13.55
C ILE A 18 55.10 9.64 14.95
N ALA A 19 55.52 8.36 14.96
CA ALA A 19 55.67 7.43 16.09
C ALA A 19 56.64 7.81 17.23
N GLY A 20 56.55 7.06 18.34
CA GLY A 20 57.56 6.95 19.40
C GLY A 20 57.40 5.67 20.22
N CYS A 21 58.49 4.92 20.43
CA CYS A 21 58.52 3.70 21.26
C CYS A 21 59.41 3.90 22.50
N ASN A 22 58.94 3.45 23.66
CA ASN A 22 59.78 2.98 24.76
C ASN A 22 58.92 2.10 25.68
N GLY A 23 59.44 0.94 26.08
CA GLY A 23 58.69 -0.07 26.83
C GLY A 23 59.13 -0.17 28.30
N ARG A 24 58.30 -0.84 29.10
CA ARG A 24 58.70 -1.45 30.36
C ARG A 24 57.90 -2.73 30.59
N THR A 25 58.60 -3.83 30.83
CA THR A 25 58.01 -5.11 31.24
C THR A 25 57.83 -5.14 32.75
N ASP A 26 56.67 -5.56 33.22
CA ASP A 26 56.48 -6.35 34.45
C ASP A 26 55.22 -7.22 34.22
N GLY A 27 55.25 -8.47 34.66
CA GLY A 27 54.34 -9.51 34.16
C GLY A 27 53.25 -9.96 35.14
N ALA A 28 52.07 -10.31 34.61
CA ALA A 28 51.06 -11.09 35.30
C ALA A 28 50.30 -11.98 34.31
N ASN A 29 50.43 -13.31 34.44
CA ASN A 29 49.53 -14.25 33.77
C ASN A 29 48.17 -14.22 34.50
N GLY A 30 47.25 -13.39 34.01
CA GLY A 30 45.85 -13.35 34.44
C GLY A 30 44.94 -13.77 33.29
N THR A 31 44.51 -15.04 33.28
CA THR A 31 43.61 -15.55 32.24
C THR A 31 42.27 -14.83 32.31
N THR A 32 42.04 -13.85 31.44
CA THR A 32 40.72 -13.26 31.22
C THR A 32 39.86 -14.24 30.43
N THR A 33 39.30 -15.22 31.13
CA THR A 33 38.20 -16.03 30.62
C THR A 33 37.00 -15.11 30.40
N HIS A 34 36.84 -14.56 29.20
CA HIS A 34 35.53 -14.14 28.75
C HIS A 34 34.67 -15.39 28.66
N GLY A 35 33.72 -15.53 29.58
CA GLY A 35 32.64 -16.48 29.44
C GLY A 35 31.76 -16.03 28.27
N ASP A 36 32.02 -16.59 27.09
CA ASP A 36 31.09 -16.54 25.94
C ASP A 36 29.92 -17.48 26.25
N ASP A 37 29.12 -17.12 27.26
CA ASP A 37 27.96 -17.87 27.78
C ASP A 37 26.73 -17.71 26.84
N SER A 38 27.03 -17.70 25.54
CA SER A 38 26.06 -17.63 24.46
C SER A 38 25.51 -19.03 24.23
N THR A 39 24.22 -19.19 24.54
CA THR A 39 23.52 -20.47 24.43
C THR A 39 23.30 -20.81 22.96
N ARG A 40 24.26 -21.55 22.38
CA ARG A 40 24.21 -22.12 21.03
C ARG A 40 23.72 -23.56 21.07
N THR A 41 22.93 -23.98 20.09
CA THR A 41 22.42 -25.34 19.99
C THR A 41 22.61 -25.91 18.59
N THR A 42 23.52 -26.87 18.47
CA THR A 42 23.63 -27.74 17.28
C THR A 42 22.50 -28.76 17.34
N THR A 43 21.60 -28.76 16.36
CA THR A 43 20.35 -29.53 16.40
C THR A 43 20.31 -30.56 15.27
N SER A 44 19.67 -31.72 15.48
CA SER A 44 19.57 -32.78 14.46
C SER A 44 18.50 -32.45 13.42
N THR A 45 18.76 -32.84 12.17
CA THR A 45 17.85 -32.75 11.03
C THR A 45 16.48 -33.41 11.30
N ALA A 46 15.38 -32.67 11.09
CA ALA A 46 14.06 -33.27 10.98
C ALA A 46 13.82 -33.82 9.57
N ASN A 47 14.07 -35.13 9.36
CA ASN A 47 13.90 -35.78 8.05
C ASN A 47 12.45 -35.71 7.52
N ASP A 48 11.46 -35.76 8.41
CA ASP A 48 10.03 -35.65 8.11
C ASP A 48 9.47 -34.29 8.58
N ALA A 49 10.16 -33.19 8.28
CA ALA A 49 9.70 -31.84 8.63
C ALA A 49 8.32 -31.55 7.99
N PRO A 50 7.37 -30.94 8.72
CA PRO A 50 6.02 -30.73 8.22
C PRO A 50 6.01 -29.68 7.09
N THR A 51 5.33 -30.00 5.99
CA THR A 51 5.14 -29.08 4.87
C THR A 51 4.04 -28.07 5.22
N PRO A 52 4.21 -26.76 4.91
CA PRO A 52 3.11 -25.80 4.96
C PRO A 52 1.95 -26.23 4.04
N PRO A 53 0.70 -25.86 4.34
CA PRO A 53 -0.41 -26.06 3.42
C PRO A 53 -0.20 -25.31 2.10
N GLU A 54 -0.86 -25.74 1.03
CA GLU A 54 -0.89 -25.01 -0.25
C GLU A 54 -1.75 -23.75 -0.10
N THR A 55 -1.12 -22.68 0.38
CA THR A 55 -1.64 -21.32 0.30
C THR A 55 -1.65 -20.87 -1.16
N GLY A 56 -2.75 -20.26 -1.60
CA GLY A 56 -2.88 -19.71 -2.96
C GLY A 56 -1.99 -18.48 -3.21
N LEU A 57 -2.44 -17.60 -4.12
CA LEU A 57 -1.67 -16.43 -4.61
C LEU A 57 -1.10 -15.48 -3.54
N ALA A 58 -1.54 -15.58 -2.27
CA ALA A 58 -1.28 -14.60 -1.22
C ALA A 58 -0.45 -15.11 -0.01
N ASP A 59 0.10 -16.34 -0.04
CA ASP A 59 1.01 -16.93 0.97
C ASP A 59 0.62 -16.65 2.45
N ALA A 60 -0.65 -16.90 2.76
CA ALA A 60 -1.26 -16.65 4.06
C ALA A 60 -2.17 -17.80 4.51
N THR A 61 -2.27 -18.01 5.82
CA THR A 61 -3.13 -19.03 6.44
C THR A 61 -4.06 -18.40 7.47
N THR A 62 -5.28 -18.91 7.60
CA THR A 62 -6.31 -18.31 8.47
C THR A 62 -7.01 -19.35 9.34
N ALA A 63 -7.25 -19.02 10.60
CA ALA A 63 -7.96 -19.85 11.57
C ALA A 63 -9.09 -19.06 12.25
N VAL A 64 -10.29 -19.63 12.26
CA VAL A 64 -11.43 -19.14 13.05
C VAL A 64 -11.43 -19.87 14.38
N PHE A 65 -11.35 -19.14 15.50
CA PHE A 65 -11.24 -19.72 16.84
C PHE A 65 -12.59 -20.27 17.31
N GLU A 66 -12.59 -21.45 17.92
CA GLU A 66 -13.79 -22.03 18.57
C GLU A 66 -13.99 -21.46 19.98
N THR A 67 -12.88 -21.06 20.62
CA THR A 67 -12.84 -20.62 22.03
C THR A 67 -13.13 -19.14 22.25
N ARG A 68 -13.07 -18.31 21.20
CA ARG A 68 -13.32 -16.86 21.24
C ARG A 68 -13.90 -16.44 19.89
N ASP A 69 -14.72 -15.39 19.86
CA ASP A 69 -15.23 -14.75 18.65
C ASP A 69 -14.10 -13.99 17.89
N ARG A 70 -13.15 -14.74 17.33
CA ARG A 70 -11.95 -14.22 16.66
C ARG A 70 -11.53 -15.07 15.47
N THR A 71 -11.18 -14.38 14.40
CA THR A 71 -10.45 -14.95 13.27
C THR A 71 -9.04 -14.36 13.28
N VAL A 72 -8.06 -15.19 12.98
CA VAL A 72 -6.64 -14.80 12.89
C VAL A 72 -6.09 -15.26 11.55
N SER A 73 -5.41 -14.38 10.83
CA SER A 73 -4.63 -14.72 9.65
C SER A 73 -3.15 -14.45 9.88
N LEU A 74 -2.29 -15.35 9.42
CA LEU A 74 -0.84 -15.22 9.45
C LEU A 74 -0.35 -14.76 8.07
N LEU A 75 0.33 -13.61 8.07
CA LEU A 75 0.88 -12.90 6.93
C LEU A 75 2.41 -12.83 7.04
N GLY A 76 3.11 -12.74 5.91
CA GLY A 76 4.58 -12.75 5.89
C GLY A 76 5.16 -14.10 6.32
N GLY A 77 4.40 -15.18 6.15
CA GLY A 77 4.77 -16.52 6.62
C GLY A 77 6.05 -17.06 6.00
N ARG A 78 6.40 -16.63 4.78
CA ARG A 78 7.60 -17.08 4.06
C ARG A 78 8.60 -15.93 3.90
N ARG A 79 9.84 -16.14 4.35
CA ARG A 79 10.93 -15.17 4.23
C ARG A 79 12.24 -15.87 3.88
N ARG A 80 13.06 -15.28 3.00
CA ARG A 80 14.46 -15.70 2.81
C ARG A 80 15.36 -14.77 3.60
N LEU A 81 16.21 -15.34 4.44
CA LEU A 81 17.19 -14.61 5.25
C LEU A 81 18.43 -14.27 4.41
N SER A 82 19.23 -13.30 4.87
CA SER A 82 20.47 -12.89 4.20
C SER A 82 21.54 -13.99 4.15
N SER A 83 21.47 -14.98 5.03
CA SER A 83 22.24 -16.24 4.99
C SER A 83 21.81 -17.20 3.89
N GLY A 84 20.72 -16.92 3.16
CA GLY A 84 20.14 -17.81 2.15
C GLY A 84 19.14 -18.83 2.71
N VAL A 85 19.11 -19.03 4.03
CA VAL A 85 18.13 -19.87 4.75
C VAL A 85 16.69 -19.37 4.49
N VAL A 86 15.76 -20.31 4.35
CA VAL A 86 14.33 -20.04 4.16
C VAL A 86 13.60 -20.28 5.49
N MET A 87 12.96 -19.23 5.99
CA MET A 87 11.95 -19.32 7.05
C MET A 87 10.58 -19.54 6.41
N ARG A 88 9.79 -20.46 6.98
CA ARG A 88 8.35 -20.60 6.70
C ARG A 88 7.58 -20.69 8.01
N ALA A 89 6.40 -20.11 8.09
CA ALA A 89 5.51 -20.14 9.24
C ALA A 89 4.04 -20.12 8.78
N TRP A 90 3.17 -20.87 9.46
CA TRP A 90 1.74 -20.96 9.14
C TRP A 90 0.91 -21.32 10.37
N LEU A 91 -0.37 -20.96 10.37
CA LEU A 91 -1.33 -21.46 11.36
C LEU A 91 -1.60 -22.95 11.08
N SER A 92 -1.19 -23.81 12.00
CA SER A 92 -1.28 -25.27 11.90
C SER A 92 -2.47 -25.85 12.66
N ALA A 93 -2.99 -25.15 13.67
CA ALA A 93 -4.25 -25.50 14.33
C ALA A 93 -5.00 -24.26 14.84
N THR A 94 -6.33 -24.33 14.90
CA THR A 94 -7.16 -23.29 15.54
C THR A 94 -7.23 -23.44 17.06
N ALA A 95 -7.75 -22.43 17.77
CA ALA A 95 -7.92 -22.48 19.22
C ALA A 95 -9.19 -23.22 19.62
N THR A 96 -9.04 -24.49 20.00
CA THR A 96 -10.10 -25.43 20.39
C THR A 96 -10.27 -25.51 21.91
N ALA A 97 -11.19 -26.35 22.37
CA ALA A 97 -11.37 -26.62 23.80
C ALA A 97 -10.12 -27.22 24.48
N ASP A 98 -9.28 -27.92 23.71
CA ASP A 98 -8.21 -28.78 24.21
C ASP A 98 -6.80 -28.19 23.99
N HIS A 99 -6.64 -27.26 23.04
CA HIS A 99 -5.39 -26.55 22.80
C HIS A 99 -5.59 -25.10 22.29
N PRO A 100 -4.63 -24.19 22.54
CA PRO A 100 -4.58 -22.89 21.87
C PRO A 100 -4.42 -23.03 20.35
N ALA A 101 -4.58 -21.92 19.61
CA ALA A 101 -4.19 -21.89 18.21
C ALA A 101 -2.68 -22.08 18.10
N ARG A 102 -2.24 -22.89 17.13
CA ARG A 102 -0.83 -23.25 16.92
C ARG A 102 -0.31 -22.60 15.65
N VAL A 103 0.88 -22.01 15.74
CA VAL A 103 1.73 -21.66 14.59
C VAL A 103 2.85 -22.69 14.52
N THR A 104 3.00 -23.34 13.38
CA THR A 104 4.20 -24.13 13.07
C THR A 104 5.11 -23.30 12.18
N ALA A 105 6.41 -23.36 12.44
CA ALA A 105 7.42 -22.69 11.63
C ALA A 105 8.67 -23.57 11.45
N THR A 106 9.39 -23.32 10.36
CA THR A 106 10.60 -24.06 9.98
C THR A 106 11.72 -23.10 9.56
N LEU A 107 12.95 -23.40 9.96
CA LEU A 107 14.16 -22.80 9.41
C LEU A 107 14.87 -23.86 8.56
N ARG A 108 14.96 -23.63 7.25
CA ARG A 108 15.54 -24.59 6.28
C ARG A 108 16.74 -24.01 5.54
N ASN A 109 17.88 -24.69 5.64
CA ASN A 109 19.11 -24.28 4.98
C ASN A 109 19.21 -24.88 3.56
N ASP A 110 18.60 -24.19 2.59
CA ASP A 110 18.71 -24.52 1.15
C ASP A 110 20.07 -24.10 0.52
N THR A 111 21.16 -24.01 1.31
CA THR A 111 22.52 -23.73 0.81
C THR A 111 23.43 -24.96 0.96
N GLU A 112 24.57 -24.96 0.27
CA GLU A 112 25.59 -26.02 0.33
C GLU A 112 26.55 -25.89 1.54
N TYR A 113 26.34 -24.90 2.41
CA TYR A 113 27.23 -24.59 3.54
C TYR A 113 26.49 -24.58 4.88
N GLU A 114 27.20 -24.84 5.97
CA GLU A 114 26.70 -24.64 7.33
C GLU A 114 26.42 -23.14 7.60
N SER A 115 25.36 -22.84 8.33
CA SER A 115 24.89 -21.49 8.63
C SER A 115 24.51 -21.31 10.09
N THR A 116 25.32 -20.54 10.83
CA THR A 116 24.94 -20.01 12.15
C THR A 116 23.92 -18.88 11.98
N LEU A 117 22.75 -19.00 12.60
CA LEU A 117 21.69 -18.00 12.60
C LEU A 117 21.54 -17.41 14.01
N ARG A 118 21.63 -16.08 14.14
CA ARG A 118 21.16 -15.36 15.33
C ARG A 118 19.65 -15.22 15.26
N LEU A 119 18.94 -15.70 16.28
CA LEU A 119 17.47 -15.81 16.22
C LEU A 119 16.72 -14.53 16.59
N GLY A 120 17.37 -13.56 17.24
CA GLY A 120 16.73 -12.33 17.74
C GLY A 120 15.91 -11.56 16.70
N ASP A 121 16.39 -11.49 15.46
CA ASP A 121 15.75 -10.77 14.34
C ASP A 121 14.99 -11.69 13.36
N VAL A 122 14.80 -12.95 13.75
CA VAL A 122 14.19 -14.01 12.94
C VAL A 122 12.88 -14.46 13.60
N PRO A 123 11.76 -13.72 13.45
CA PRO A 123 10.47 -14.19 13.91
C PRO A 123 10.07 -15.48 13.18
N PRO A 124 9.35 -16.43 13.83
CA PRO A 124 8.87 -16.39 15.22
C PRO A 124 9.90 -16.84 16.27
N PHE A 125 11.17 -17.01 15.94
CA PHE A 125 12.18 -17.68 16.79
C PHE A 125 12.98 -16.75 17.74
N GLY A 126 12.65 -15.47 17.81
CA GLY A 126 13.30 -14.53 18.73
C GLY A 126 13.16 -14.93 20.21
N ALA A 127 14.06 -14.44 21.07
CA ALA A 127 14.19 -14.87 22.47
C ALA A 127 12.86 -14.95 23.27
N THR A 128 11.97 -13.98 23.07
CA THR A 128 10.61 -13.95 23.61
C THR A 128 9.70 -13.36 22.53
N PRO A 129 9.10 -14.17 21.63
CA PRO A 129 8.42 -13.64 20.45
C PRO A 129 7.05 -13.08 20.85
N HIS A 130 6.90 -11.77 20.71
CA HIS A 130 5.70 -11.03 21.11
C HIS A 130 5.40 -9.87 20.17
N ALA A 131 4.16 -9.42 20.16
CA ALA A 131 3.66 -8.31 19.35
C ALA A 131 2.45 -7.65 20.01
N SER A 132 2.22 -6.37 19.70
CA SER A 132 1.08 -5.57 20.20
C SER A 132 0.31 -4.96 19.02
N PRO A 133 -0.99 -4.68 19.14
CA PRO A 133 -1.75 -4.04 18.07
C PRO A 133 -1.40 -2.55 18.01
N GLY A 134 -0.61 -2.15 17.02
CA GLY A 134 -0.18 -0.76 16.81
C GLY A 134 0.75 -0.23 17.92
N ARG A 135 0.19 0.47 18.90
CA ARG A 135 0.94 1.03 20.07
C ARG A 135 0.29 0.68 21.42
N ASP A 136 -0.63 -0.27 21.43
CA ASP A 136 -1.37 -0.71 22.62
C ASP A 136 -0.67 -1.89 23.31
N TYR A 137 0.31 -1.57 24.15
CA TYR A 137 1.16 -2.58 24.81
C TYR A 137 0.43 -3.44 25.84
N ASP A 138 -0.71 -2.97 26.36
CA ASP A 138 -1.53 -3.69 27.35
C ASP A 138 -2.22 -4.92 26.74
N HIS A 139 -2.21 -5.04 25.41
CA HIS A 139 -2.87 -6.10 24.65
C HIS A 139 -1.89 -6.96 23.84
N THR A 140 -0.71 -7.21 24.40
CA THR A 140 0.35 -8.04 23.79
C THR A 140 -0.05 -9.52 23.60
N LEU A 141 0.15 -10.04 22.39
CA LEU A 141 0.18 -11.46 22.06
C LEU A 141 1.61 -12.01 22.10
N TYR A 142 1.74 -13.27 22.48
CA TYR A 142 2.96 -14.06 22.46
C TYR A 142 2.82 -15.26 21.52
N LEU A 143 3.92 -15.65 20.90
CA LEU A 143 4.12 -16.99 20.33
C LEU A 143 4.95 -17.78 21.35
N ALA A 144 4.27 -18.52 22.22
CA ALA A 144 4.87 -19.29 23.28
C ALA A 144 5.23 -20.70 22.77
N PRO A 145 6.51 -21.14 22.78
CA PRO A 145 6.87 -22.45 22.24
C PRO A 145 6.19 -23.58 23.02
N THR A 146 5.70 -24.60 22.32
CA THR A 146 5.05 -25.77 22.93
C THR A 146 6.09 -26.85 23.25
N GLU A 147 5.66 -27.95 23.89
CA GLU A 147 6.50 -29.13 24.11
C GLU A 147 6.97 -29.78 22.78
N ASP A 148 6.25 -29.52 21.67
CA ASP A 148 6.58 -29.96 20.32
C ASP A 148 7.67 -29.08 19.64
N HIS A 149 8.23 -28.07 20.33
CA HIS A 149 9.22 -27.14 19.79
C HIS A 149 10.65 -27.68 19.87
N GLY A 150 11.17 -28.22 18.75
CA GLY A 150 12.38 -29.08 18.71
C GLY A 150 13.73 -28.49 19.14
N PHE A 151 13.83 -27.21 19.50
CA PHE A 151 15.06 -26.56 20.00
C PHE A 151 14.84 -25.43 21.01
N ALA A 152 13.64 -25.30 21.59
CA ALA A 152 13.37 -24.29 22.61
C ALA A 152 14.14 -24.60 23.90
N THR A 153 14.63 -23.58 24.59
CA THR A 153 15.29 -23.75 25.91
C THR A 153 14.28 -24.01 27.02
N THR A 154 13.08 -23.45 26.90
CA THR A 154 11.99 -23.55 27.87
C THR A 154 10.63 -23.44 27.17
N ALA A 155 9.73 -24.40 27.38
CA ALA A 155 8.31 -24.23 27.05
C ALA A 155 7.57 -23.61 28.26
N PRO A 156 6.95 -22.42 28.14
CA PRO A 156 6.22 -21.79 29.25
C PRO A 156 4.83 -22.41 29.45
N GLY A 157 4.30 -22.29 30.67
CA GLY A 157 2.93 -22.70 30.99
C GLY A 157 1.87 -21.89 30.23
N VAL A 158 0.88 -22.59 29.67
CA VAL A 158 -0.26 -22.01 28.95
C VAL A 158 -1.55 -22.60 29.53
N ALA A 159 -2.51 -21.75 29.90
CA ALA A 159 -3.73 -22.14 30.59
C ALA A 159 -4.99 -21.61 29.90
N ARG A 160 -6.14 -22.16 30.29
CA ARG A 160 -7.45 -21.87 29.71
C ARG A 160 -8.36 -21.21 30.75
N ALA A 161 -8.81 -19.98 30.47
CA ALA A 161 -9.68 -19.23 31.35
C ALA A 161 -11.12 -19.79 31.37
N GLN A 162 -11.90 -19.45 32.40
CA GLN A 162 -13.32 -19.83 32.51
C GLN A 162 -14.19 -19.31 31.34
N SER A 163 -13.75 -18.24 30.67
CA SER A 163 -14.35 -17.73 29.42
C SER A 163 -14.06 -18.60 28.19
N GLY A 164 -13.40 -19.74 28.36
CA GLY A 164 -13.05 -20.70 27.31
C GLY A 164 -11.78 -20.38 26.54
N GLY A 165 -11.23 -19.17 26.67
CA GLY A 165 -10.06 -18.71 25.92
C GLY A 165 -8.71 -18.94 26.62
N TRP A 166 -7.69 -19.23 25.83
CA TRP A 166 -6.31 -19.48 26.29
C TRP A 166 -5.54 -18.20 26.64
N TYR A 167 -4.55 -18.30 27.53
CA TYR A 167 -3.63 -17.22 27.94
C TYR A 167 -2.29 -17.81 28.46
N LEU A 168 -1.26 -16.98 28.57
CA LEU A 168 0.05 -17.36 29.11
C LEU A 168 0.01 -17.41 30.66
N ASP A 169 0.27 -18.57 31.26
CA ASP A 169 0.17 -18.78 32.72
C ASP A 169 1.53 -18.61 33.45
N ALA A 170 2.56 -18.22 32.70
CA ALA A 170 3.92 -17.97 33.19
C ALA A 170 4.38 -16.54 32.87
N ALA A 171 5.40 -16.07 33.59
CA ALA A 171 6.09 -14.84 33.21
C ALA A 171 6.81 -15.03 31.85
N PRO A 172 6.75 -14.05 30.93
CA PRO A 172 7.58 -14.07 29.72
C PRO A 172 9.08 -14.08 30.06
N ASP A 173 9.84 -14.92 29.38
CA ASP A 173 11.28 -15.14 29.60
C ASP A 173 11.97 -15.49 28.26
N ARG A 174 13.29 -15.69 28.25
CA ARG A 174 14.02 -16.27 27.10
C ARG A 174 13.64 -17.74 26.94
N TRP A 175 12.80 -18.02 25.95
CA TRP A 175 12.33 -19.37 25.61
C TRP A 175 13.15 -20.01 24.48
N GLN A 176 13.97 -19.23 23.78
CA GLN A 176 14.75 -19.63 22.60
C GLN A 176 16.25 -19.39 22.81
N PRO A 177 17.14 -20.21 22.21
CA PRO A 177 18.58 -19.97 22.21
C PRO A 177 18.94 -18.67 21.46
N GLU A 178 20.14 -18.13 21.69
CA GLU A 178 20.58 -16.92 20.98
C GLU A 178 20.88 -17.17 19.51
N ALA A 179 21.41 -18.35 19.23
CA ALA A 179 21.77 -18.79 17.91
C ALA A 179 21.65 -20.32 17.76
N VAL A 180 21.42 -20.74 16.52
CA VAL A 180 21.39 -22.14 16.09
C VAL A 180 22.30 -22.32 14.89
N ASP A 181 22.94 -23.47 14.81
CA ASP A 181 23.78 -23.87 13.68
C ASP A 181 23.00 -24.90 12.84
N LEU A 182 22.86 -24.64 11.53
CA LEU A 182 22.18 -25.51 10.56
C LEU A 182 23.20 -25.97 9.51
N ALA A 183 23.39 -27.28 9.33
CA ALA A 183 24.18 -27.82 8.24
C ALA A 183 23.47 -27.64 6.88
N ALA A 184 24.19 -27.94 5.79
CA ALA A 184 23.64 -27.88 4.44
C ALA A 184 22.45 -28.84 4.28
N GLY A 185 21.28 -28.33 3.89
CA GLY A 185 20.04 -29.09 3.75
C GLY A 185 19.22 -29.26 5.05
N ASP A 186 19.73 -28.85 6.21
CA ASP A 186 19.01 -29.02 7.48
C ASP A 186 17.68 -28.26 7.52
N THR A 187 16.70 -28.85 8.22
CA THR A 187 15.46 -28.18 8.58
C THR A 187 15.22 -28.33 10.08
N LEU A 188 15.14 -27.21 10.78
CA LEU A 188 14.66 -27.13 12.16
C LEU A 188 13.16 -26.83 12.16
N VAL A 189 12.43 -27.38 13.12
CA VAL A 189 10.98 -27.25 13.26
C VAL A 189 10.67 -26.70 14.65
N GLY A 190 9.79 -25.70 14.71
CA GLY A 190 9.30 -25.13 15.95
C GLY A 190 7.79 -24.92 15.89
N GLU A 191 7.11 -25.21 16.99
CA GLU A 191 5.68 -24.95 17.16
C GLU A 191 5.46 -23.96 18.32
N PHE A 192 4.42 -23.13 18.20
CA PHE A 192 4.11 -22.07 19.13
C PHE A 192 2.59 -21.96 19.37
N ALA A 193 2.19 -21.81 20.63
CA ALA A 193 0.86 -21.38 21.01
C ALA A 193 0.68 -19.87 20.84
N VAL A 194 -0.39 -19.44 20.17
CA VAL A 194 -0.81 -18.04 20.03
C VAL A 194 -1.64 -17.64 21.25
N VAL A 195 -1.07 -16.87 22.18
CA VAL A 195 -1.74 -16.51 23.44
C VAL A 195 -1.53 -15.07 23.88
N PRO A 196 -2.56 -14.39 24.44
CA PRO A 196 -2.39 -13.12 25.15
C PRO A 196 -1.70 -13.35 26.50
N ARG A 197 -1.11 -12.27 27.05
CA ARG A 197 -0.56 -12.28 28.42
C ARG A 197 -1.59 -12.67 29.47
N GLU A 198 -2.80 -12.12 29.38
CA GLU A 198 -3.81 -12.20 30.44
C GLU A 198 -5.16 -12.79 29.95
N PRO A 199 -6.00 -13.33 30.86
CA PRO A 199 -7.36 -13.76 30.55
C PRO A 199 -8.28 -12.64 30.06
N GLY A 200 -8.26 -12.35 28.75
CA GLY A 200 -9.04 -11.26 28.18
C GLY A 200 -9.54 -11.47 26.75
N SER A 201 -10.06 -10.38 26.17
CA SER A 201 -10.28 -10.22 24.75
C SER A 201 -8.99 -9.84 24.04
N ILE A 202 -8.68 -10.49 22.92
CA ILE A 202 -7.64 -10.04 21.99
C ILE A 202 -8.27 -8.91 21.14
N PRO A 203 -7.71 -7.69 21.04
CA PRO A 203 -8.22 -6.67 20.12
C PRO A 203 -8.23 -7.08 18.65
N THR A 204 -9.06 -6.41 17.85
CA THR A 204 -8.89 -6.37 16.39
C THR A 204 -7.64 -5.54 16.08
N GLY A 205 -6.75 -6.02 15.21
CA GLY A 205 -5.52 -5.32 14.84
C GLY A 205 -4.46 -6.22 14.21
N ARG A 206 -3.36 -5.60 13.75
CA ARG A 206 -2.18 -6.29 13.21
C ARG A 206 -1.10 -6.39 14.27
N TYR A 207 -0.57 -7.59 14.47
CA TYR A 207 0.44 -7.95 15.46
C TYR A 207 1.71 -8.36 14.71
N ALA A 208 2.60 -7.40 14.49
CA ALA A 208 3.88 -7.60 13.81
C ALA A 208 4.94 -8.13 14.80
N PHE A 209 5.51 -9.29 14.51
CA PHE A 209 6.56 -9.93 15.31
C PHE A 209 7.94 -9.61 14.71
N GLY A 210 8.82 -9.01 15.50
CA GLY A 210 10.15 -8.56 15.06
C GLY A 210 10.17 -7.15 14.44
N TYR A 211 11.37 -6.65 14.16
CA TYR A 211 11.64 -5.27 13.72
C TYR A 211 12.13 -5.16 12.26
N ALA A 212 11.92 -6.20 11.46
CA ALA A 212 12.28 -6.20 10.04
C ALA A 212 11.26 -5.46 9.18
N ASP A 213 11.66 -5.02 7.99
CA ASP A 213 10.79 -4.38 6.99
C ASP A 213 9.61 -5.29 6.57
N ASP A 214 9.88 -6.61 6.49
CA ASP A 214 8.88 -7.67 6.34
C ASP A 214 8.72 -8.47 7.65
N PRO A 215 7.86 -8.05 8.59
CA PRO A 215 7.61 -8.78 9.83
C PRO A 215 6.56 -9.88 9.66
N LEU A 216 6.79 -11.03 10.30
CA LEU A 216 5.74 -12.05 10.46
C LEU A 216 4.58 -11.41 11.22
N THR A 217 3.39 -11.40 10.63
CA THR A 217 2.26 -10.62 11.17
C THR A 217 1.04 -11.51 11.39
N LEU A 218 0.49 -11.49 12.61
CA LEU A 218 -0.87 -11.99 12.85
C LEU A 218 -1.87 -10.84 12.70
N SER A 219 -2.76 -10.91 11.73
CA SER A 219 -3.92 -10.02 11.65
C SER A 219 -5.10 -10.67 12.36
N VAL A 220 -5.73 -9.94 13.28
CA VAL A 220 -6.79 -10.45 14.16
C VAL A 220 -8.05 -9.59 13.99
N TRP A 221 -9.22 -10.21 13.87
CA TRP A 221 -10.51 -9.51 13.84
C TRP A 221 -11.62 -10.30 14.52
N GLN A 222 -12.74 -9.63 14.81
CA GLN A 222 -13.93 -10.25 15.40
C GLN A 222 -14.73 -10.99 14.32
N THR A 223 -14.89 -12.31 14.45
CA THR A 223 -15.54 -13.15 13.42
C THR A 223 -17.01 -12.76 13.19
N SER A 224 -17.75 -12.47 14.25
CA SER A 224 -19.17 -12.06 14.15
C SER A 224 -19.35 -10.60 13.73
N LYS A 225 -18.28 -9.80 13.76
CA LYS A 225 -18.26 -8.36 13.44
C LYS A 225 -16.95 -7.92 12.75
N PRO A 226 -16.69 -8.37 11.51
CA PRO A 226 -15.44 -8.06 10.80
C PRO A 226 -15.40 -6.63 10.21
N GLY A 227 -16.53 -5.93 10.12
CA GLY A 227 -16.65 -4.63 9.46
C GLY A 227 -16.48 -3.41 10.38
N PRO A 228 -16.58 -2.19 9.84
CA PRO A 228 -16.39 -0.95 10.59
C PRO A 228 -17.45 -0.79 11.69
N ALA A 229 -17.00 -0.30 12.85
CA ALA A 229 -17.87 0.07 13.97
C ALA A 229 -18.35 1.54 13.90
N GLU A 230 -17.58 2.39 13.21
CA GLU A 230 -17.92 3.79 12.96
C GLU A 230 -18.93 3.93 11.82
N ARG A 231 -19.68 5.03 11.81
CA ARG A 231 -20.63 5.36 10.74
C ARG A 231 -20.02 6.37 9.78
N SER A 232 -20.18 6.12 8.49
CA SER A 232 -19.94 7.14 7.46
C SER A 232 -20.91 8.32 7.62
N ARG A 233 -20.43 9.54 7.40
CA ARG A 233 -21.26 10.74 7.24
C ARG A 233 -22.24 10.64 6.06
N PHE A 234 -21.96 9.74 5.13
CA PHE A 234 -22.74 9.47 3.93
C PHE A 234 -23.68 8.26 4.09
N GLU A 235 -23.98 7.78 5.30
CA GLU A 235 -24.87 6.62 5.54
C GLU A 235 -26.27 6.74 4.91
N ASN A 236 -26.71 7.96 4.57
CA ASN A 236 -27.98 8.25 3.89
C ASN A 236 -27.80 8.70 2.41
N ALA A 237 -26.61 8.54 1.83
CA ALA A 237 -26.35 8.87 0.44
C ALA A 237 -26.82 7.75 -0.49
N THR A 238 -27.35 8.15 -1.66
CA THR A 238 -27.65 7.25 -2.77
C THR A 238 -26.84 7.70 -3.98
N PRO A 239 -25.60 7.20 -4.17
CA PRO A 239 -24.79 7.54 -5.33
C PRO A 239 -25.50 7.18 -6.64
N PRO A 240 -25.30 7.94 -7.72
CA PRO A 240 -25.60 7.44 -9.06
C PRO A 240 -24.70 6.23 -9.36
N ALA A 241 -25.20 5.31 -10.19
CA ALA A 241 -24.42 4.14 -10.60
C ALA A 241 -23.24 4.55 -11.51
N PHE A 242 -22.17 3.76 -11.50
CA PHE A 242 -21.16 3.83 -12.55
C PHE A 242 -21.65 3.02 -13.76
N GLU A 243 -21.36 3.46 -14.98
CA GLU A 243 -21.89 2.87 -16.22
C GLU A 243 -21.67 1.35 -16.37
N LYS A 244 -20.60 0.82 -15.74
CA LYS A 244 -20.10 -0.55 -15.94
C LYS A 244 -19.73 -1.27 -14.64
N GLN A 245 -20.01 -0.66 -13.48
CA GLN A 245 -19.54 -1.14 -12.18
C GLN A 245 -20.59 -0.88 -11.09
N SER A 246 -20.75 -1.85 -10.19
CA SER A 246 -21.58 -1.74 -8.99
C SER A 246 -20.74 -2.05 -7.75
N PRO A 247 -19.85 -1.15 -7.32
CA PRO A 247 -18.98 -1.40 -6.19
C PRO A 247 -19.76 -1.40 -4.87
N GLN A 248 -19.24 -2.13 -3.89
CA GLN A 248 -19.71 -2.06 -2.51
C GLN A 248 -19.17 -0.75 -1.88
N TRP A 249 -20.10 0.12 -1.50
CA TRP A 249 -19.77 1.44 -0.94
C TRP A 249 -19.47 1.38 0.56
N TYR A 250 -18.44 2.10 1.00
CA TYR A 250 -18.08 2.25 2.42
C TYR A 250 -19.24 2.73 3.29
N HIS A 251 -20.05 3.67 2.80
CA HIS A 251 -21.19 4.20 3.56
C HIS A 251 -22.38 3.22 3.69
N GLY A 252 -22.36 2.12 2.93
CA GLY A 252 -23.24 0.96 3.14
C GLY A 252 -22.57 -0.17 3.95
N ALA A 253 -21.31 -0.01 4.37
CA ALA A 253 -20.64 -0.98 5.22
C ALA A 253 -21.22 -0.95 6.64
N THR A 254 -21.23 -2.11 7.28
CA THR A 254 -21.76 -2.33 8.62
C THR A 254 -20.74 -3.12 9.43
N PRO A 255 -20.90 -3.28 10.76
CA PRO A 255 -20.07 -4.19 11.53
C PRO A 255 -20.03 -5.64 11.00
N LYS A 256 -20.99 -6.07 10.15
CA LYS A 256 -21.00 -7.41 9.53
C LYS A 256 -20.31 -7.49 8.16
N THR A 257 -19.81 -6.38 7.61
CA THR A 257 -19.25 -6.30 6.25
C THR A 257 -17.76 -6.65 6.26
N PRO A 258 -17.34 -7.82 5.75
CA PRO A 258 -15.96 -8.31 5.93
C PRO A 258 -14.92 -7.62 5.04
N THR A 259 -15.34 -7.04 3.92
CA THR A 259 -14.44 -6.38 2.97
C THR A 259 -14.94 -4.96 2.74
N PHE A 260 -14.10 -3.95 2.95
CA PHE A 260 -14.51 -2.54 2.85
C PHE A 260 -13.32 -1.61 2.62
N LEU A 261 -13.54 -0.54 1.85
CA LEU A 261 -12.56 0.50 1.56
C LEU A 261 -12.83 1.72 2.46
N GLN A 262 -12.16 1.82 3.61
CA GLN A 262 -12.35 2.92 4.55
C GLN A 262 -11.47 4.12 4.19
N PRO A 263 -12.04 5.33 3.99
CA PRO A 263 -11.27 6.57 3.97
C PRO A 263 -10.84 6.95 5.41
N ASN A 264 -9.65 7.52 5.57
CA ASN A 264 -9.19 8.06 6.85
C ASN A 264 -9.94 9.34 7.27
N THR A 265 -10.54 10.04 6.31
CA THR A 265 -11.47 11.15 6.53
C THR A 265 -12.42 11.30 5.34
N GLU A 266 -13.65 11.71 5.61
CA GLU A 266 -14.71 11.93 4.62
C GLU A 266 -14.94 13.44 4.32
N GLN A 267 -14.08 14.31 4.87
CA GLN A 267 -13.92 15.70 4.45
C GLN A 267 -12.45 16.14 4.50
N VAL A 268 -12.05 16.97 3.55
CA VAL A 268 -10.73 17.62 3.50
C VAL A 268 -10.79 18.97 2.79
N ASP A 269 -9.99 19.93 3.26
CA ASP A 269 -9.76 21.23 2.62
C ASP A 269 -8.51 21.16 1.71
N ALA A 270 -8.49 21.90 0.60
CA ALA A 270 -7.35 21.88 -0.32
C ALA A 270 -6.13 22.69 0.17
N PRO A 271 -4.88 22.18 0.03
CA PRO A 271 -4.49 20.83 -0.42
C PRO A 271 -4.42 19.84 0.76
N ALA A 272 -4.75 18.57 0.53
CA ALA A 272 -4.75 17.55 1.58
C ALA A 272 -4.40 16.13 1.09
N PRO A 273 -3.82 15.29 1.98
CA PRO A 273 -3.80 13.85 1.83
C PRO A 273 -5.14 13.23 2.27
N VAL A 274 -5.67 12.30 1.47
CA VAL A 274 -6.73 11.36 1.87
C VAL A 274 -6.21 9.94 1.63
N SER A 275 -6.26 9.09 2.64
CA SER A 275 -5.84 7.69 2.56
C SER A 275 -7.05 6.77 2.58
N PHE A 276 -7.12 5.83 1.64
CA PHE A 276 -8.18 4.85 1.52
C PHE A 276 -7.59 3.47 1.77
N THR A 277 -8.01 2.78 2.84
CA THR A 277 -7.53 1.45 3.20
C THR A 277 -8.59 0.41 2.88
N LEU A 278 -8.28 -0.53 1.99
CA LEU A 278 -9.08 -1.73 1.75
C LEU A 278 -8.69 -2.78 2.79
N TYR A 279 -9.67 -3.17 3.62
CA TYR A 279 -9.56 -4.27 4.56
C TYR A 279 -10.13 -5.53 3.94
N ASN A 280 -9.41 -6.65 4.02
CA ASN A 280 -9.93 -7.97 3.68
C ASN A 280 -10.04 -8.85 4.93
N HIS A 281 -11.19 -8.88 5.58
CA HIS A 281 -11.46 -9.75 6.75
C HIS A 281 -12.25 -11.03 6.38
N LEU A 282 -12.10 -11.49 5.12
CA LEU A 282 -12.52 -12.82 4.65
C LEU A 282 -11.50 -13.90 5.03
N THR A 283 -11.85 -15.18 4.78
CA THR A 283 -10.91 -16.31 4.76
C THR A 283 -10.24 -16.52 3.39
N GLU A 284 -10.72 -15.81 2.37
CA GLU A 284 -10.29 -15.88 0.97
C GLU A 284 -9.50 -14.62 0.58
N PRO A 285 -8.50 -14.72 -0.33
CA PRO A 285 -7.82 -13.54 -0.86
C PRO A 285 -8.73 -12.75 -1.80
N LEU A 286 -8.55 -11.43 -1.84
CA LEU A 286 -9.00 -10.64 -2.98
C LEU A 286 -7.96 -10.75 -4.11
N SER A 287 -8.40 -10.55 -5.35
CA SER A 287 -7.56 -10.38 -6.53
C SER A 287 -7.99 -9.14 -7.31
N GLY A 288 -7.07 -8.61 -8.09
CA GLY A 288 -7.28 -7.40 -8.88
C GLY A 288 -5.95 -6.78 -9.25
N ASN A 289 -5.86 -5.45 -9.16
CA ASN A 289 -4.67 -4.70 -9.52
C ASN A 289 -4.59 -3.41 -8.67
N PHE A 290 -3.51 -3.23 -7.90
CA PHE A 290 -3.36 -2.04 -7.05
C PHE A 290 -3.19 -0.73 -7.85
N TYR A 291 -2.89 -0.79 -9.15
CA TYR A 291 -2.86 0.39 -10.02
C TYR A 291 -4.23 0.70 -10.67
N ASP A 292 -5.19 -0.23 -10.62
CA ASP A 292 -6.56 -0.07 -11.12
C ASP A 292 -7.47 0.51 -10.01
N TRP A 293 -7.04 1.66 -9.48
CA TRP A 293 -7.88 2.59 -8.72
C TRP A 293 -8.49 3.59 -9.69
N ALA A 294 -9.57 4.27 -9.29
CA ALA A 294 -10.19 5.34 -10.09
C ALA A 294 -10.79 6.44 -9.20
N LEU A 295 -10.55 7.70 -9.59
CA LEU A 295 -11.16 8.88 -8.97
C LEU A 295 -12.25 9.44 -9.89
N TYR A 296 -13.45 9.65 -9.33
CA TYR A 296 -14.59 10.27 -10.02
C TYR A 296 -15.05 11.51 -9.27
N LYS A 297 -15.49 12.56 -9.99
CA LYS A 297 -16.20 13.72 -9.42
C LYS A 297 -17.70 13.62 -9.69
N GLN A 298 -18.53 13.96 -8.73
CA GLN A 298 -19.98 14.09 -8.94
C GLN A 298 -20.31 15.50 -9.47
N VAL A 299 -21.02 15.59 -10.60
CA VAL A 299 -21.53 16.86 -11.16
C VAL A 299 -22.94 16.61 -11.69
N ASP A 300 -23.89 17.47 -11.29
CA ASP A 300 -25.32 17.43 -11.68
C ASP A 300 -26.04 16.07 -11.55
N GLY A 301 -25.56 15.20 -10.66
CA GLY A 301 -26.11 13.86 -10.44
C GLY A 301 -25.44 12.75 -11.25
N GLU A 302 -24.36 13.03 -11.98
CA GLU A 302 -23.60 12.09 -12.80
C GLU A 302 -22.15 11.93 -12.27
N TRP A 303 -21.48 10.82 -12.60
CA TRP A 303 -20.07 10.57 -12.25
C TRP A 303 -19.13 10.85 -13.43
N TYR A 304 -18.17 11.74 -13.22
CA TYR A 304 -17.14 12.09 -14.21
C TYR A 304 -15.78 11.51 -13.79
N HIS A 305 -15.28 10.55 -14.56
CA HIS A 305 -13.96 9.94 -14.33
C HIS A 305 -12.83 10.95 -14.52
N ILE A 306 -11.92 11.06 -13.54
CA ILE A 306 -10.84 12.06 -13.49
C ILE A 306 -9.48 11.46 -13.82
N ALA A 307 -9.13 10.32 -13.22
CA ALA A 307 -7.84 9.63 -13.32
C ALA A 307 -7.95 8.22 -12.69
N PRO A 308 -7.10 7.26 -13.09
CA PRO A 308 -6.02 7.32 -14.09
C PRO A 308 -6.49 6.98 -15.51
N TRP A 309 -5.80 7.49 -16.54
CA TRP A 309 -6.17 7.27 -17.96
C TRP A 309 -5.31 6.24 -18.71
N ALA A 310 -4.38 5.61 -17.99
CA ALA A 310 -3.54 4.50 -18.41
C ALA A 310 -3.12 3.74 -17.15
N ILE A 311 -3.13 2.40 -17.19
CA ILE A 311 -3.04 1.54 -16.00
C ILE A 311 -2.07 0.39 -16.33
N PRO A 312 -0.97 0.20 -15.58
CA PRO A 312 -0.17 -1.02 -15.62
C PRO A 312 -1.05 -2.23 -15.30
N VAL A 313 -0.83 -3.39 -15.92
CA VAL A 313 -1.72 -4.57 -15.76
C VAL A 313 -1.05 -5.77 -15.07
N PRO A 314 -0.47 -5.62 -13.86
CA PRO A 314 -0.15 -6.78 -13.03
C PRO A 314 -1.42 -7.37 -12.41
N LEU A 315 -1.43 -8.68 -12.19
CA LEU A 315 -2.33 -9.30 -11.22
C LEU A 315 -1.74 -9.08 -9.82
N THR A 316 -2.54 -8.62 -8.86
CA THR A 316 -2.12 -8.41 -7.48
C THR A 316 -3.14 -9.00 -6.52
N PRO A 317 -2.74 -9.90 -5.59
CA PRO A 317 -3.60 -10.41 -4.55
C PRO A 317 -3.58 -9.51 -3.30
N LEU A 318 -4.65 -9.57 -2.49
CA LEU A 318 -4.65 -9.08 -1.11
C LEU A 318 -5.07 -10.22 -0.19
N ALA A 319 -4.21 -10.61 0.75
CA ALA A 319 -4.39 -11.83 1.53
C ALA A 319 -5.59 -11.75 2.51
N PRO A 320 -6.11 -12.89 3.00
CA PRO A 320 -6.99 -12.94 4.16
C PRO A 320 -6.39 -12.21 5.36
N GLY A 321 -7.15 -11.33 6.00
CA GLY A 321 -6.69 -10.46 7.09
C GLY A 321 -5.81 -9.28 6.68
N ASP A 322 -5.46 -9.13 5.39
CA ASP A 322 -4.51 -8.12 4.95
C ASP A 322 -5.17 -6.80 4.51
N THR A 323 -4.35 -5.76 4.36
CA THR A 323 -4.79 -4.38 4.13
C THR A 323 -3.89 -3.68 3.13
N HIS A 324 -4.47 -3.01 2.12
CA HIS A 324 -3.74 -2.12 1.22
C HIS A 324 -4.28 -0.69 1.32
N THR A 325 -3.39 0.30 1.31
CA THR A 325 -3.74 1.72 1.47
C THR A 325 -3.25 2.55 0.28
N TRP A 326 -4.17 3.20 -0.42
CA TRP A 326 -3.87 4.22 -1.42
C TRP A 326 -3.93 5.60 -0.74
N THR A 327 -2.89 6.41 -0.89
CA THR A 327 -2.90 7.82 -0.45
C THR A 327 -3.01 8.75 -1.65
N LEU A 328 -4.04 9.59 -1.66
CA LEU A 328 -4.31 10.64 -2.64
C LEU A 328 -3.87 11.99 -2.09
N HIS A 329 -2.86 12.61 -2.70
CA HIS A 329 -2.52 14.01 -2.46
C HIS A 329 -3.33 14.89 -3.44
N ALA A 330 -4.40 15.48 -2.93
CA ALA A 330 -5.37 16.27 -3.70
C ALA A 330 -5.02 17.77 -3.67
N PHE A 331 -4.85 18.38 -4.85
CA PHE A 331 -4.55 19.81 -4.99
C PHE A 331 -5.54 20.50 -5.95
N ASN A 332 -5.93 21.74 -5.63
CA ASN A 332 -6.66 22.62 -6.54
C ASN A 332 -5.73 23.31 -7.56
N SER A 333 -4.48 23.55 -7.14
CA SER A 333 -3.34 24.01 -7.95
C SER A 333 -2.80 22.88 -8.87
N PRO A 334 -1.72 23.09 -9.66
CA PRO A 334 -0.91 21.98 -10.12
C PRO A 334 -0.49 21.07 -8.95
N SER A 335 -0.32 19.77 -9.19
CA SER A 335 0.19 18.83 -8.19
C SER A 335 1.69 19.03 -7.94
N VAL A 336 2.11 18.69 -6.72
CA VAL A 336 3.51 18.37 -6.43
C VAL A 336 3.66 16.85 -6.55
N GLU A 337 4.62 16.38 -7.36
CA GLU A 337 4.90 14.94 -7.50
C GLU A 337 5.37 14.36 -6.15
N CYS A 338 4.99 13.12 -5.86
CA CYS A 338 5.39 12.36 -4.66
C CYS A 338 5.68 10.91 -5.07
N GLU A 339 6.70 10.28 -4.50
CA GLU A 339 7.08 8.90 -4.86
C GLU A 339 6.20 7.83 -4.17
N ASP A 340 5.53 8.22 -3.08
CA ASP A 340 4.76 7.38 -2.15
C ASP A 340 3.24 7.59 -2.20
N ALA A 341 2.74 8.50 -3.05
CA ALA A 341 1.34 8.89 -3.09
C ALA A 341 0.84 9.26 -4.50
N ILE A 342 -0.46 9.08 -4.73
CA ILE A 342 -1.18 9.51 -5.93
C ILE A 342 -1.31 11.04 -5.89
N ALA A 343 -0.45 11.77 -6.61
CA ALA A 343 -0.53 13.22 -6.71
C ALA A 343 -1.50 13.67 -7.82
N LEU A 344 -2.59 14.36 -7.47
CA LEU A 344 -3.56 14.90 -8.45
C LEU A 344 -3.85 16.38 -8.22
N GLY A 345 -3.32 17.21 -9.12
CA GLY A 345 -3.66 18.63 -9.21
C GLY A 345 -4.97 18.93 -9.94
N TYR A 346 -5.35 20.20 -9.95
CA TYR A 346 -6.54 20.76 -10.62
C TYR A 346 -7.83 20.01 -10.28
N LEU A 347 -8.06 19.73 -8.99
CA LEU A 347 -9.32 19.22 -8.45
C LEU A 347 -10.14 20.38 -7.87
N GLY A 348 -11.37 20.58 -8.34
CA GLY A 348 -12.26 21.62 -7.83
C GLY A 348 -13.16 21.12 -6.71
N GLY A 349 -13.71 22.03 -5.92
CA GLY A 349 -14.57 21.67 -4.77
C GLY A 349 -15.77 20.82 -5.17
N GLY A 350 -16.20 19.93 -4.27
CA GLY A 350 -17.37 19.07 -4.44
C GLY A 350 -17.16 17.63 -3.95
N ARG A 351 -18.11 16.76 -4.31
CA ARG A 351 -18.11 15.35 -3.93
C ARG A 351 -17.31 14.50 -4.91
N TYR A 352 -16.50 13.60 -4.35
CA TYR A 352 -15.70 12.63 -5.08
C TYR A 352 -15.99 11.20 -4.63
N ALA A 353 -15.73 10.25 -5.52
CA ALA A 353 -15.65 8.83 -5.20
C ALA A 353 -14.25 8.31 -5.56
N PHE A 354 -13.63 7.58 -4.64
CA PHE A 354 -12.43 6.80 -4.88
C PHE A 354 -12.82 5.32 -4.94
N HIS A 355 -12.50 4.66 -6.05
CA HIS A 355 -12.85 3.28 -6.38
C HIS A 355 -11.58 2.44 -6.53
N VAL A 356 -11.65 1.14 -6.20
CA VAL A 356 -10.56 0.18 -6.41
C VAL A 356 -11.07 -1.12 -7.01
N SER A 357 -10.39 -1.56 -8.07
CA SER A 357 -10.66 -2.79 -8.82
C SER A 357 -10.04 -4.02 -8.12
N MET A 358 -10.54 -4.30 -6.92
CA MET A 358 -10.17 -5.43 -6.07
C MET A 358 -11.44 -6.12 -5.57
N SER A 359 -11.55 -7.44 -5.78
CA SER A 359 -12.70 -8.25 -5.37
C SER A 359 -12.29 -9.70 -5.05
N SER A 360 -13.18 -10.48 -4.45
CA SER A 360 -13.14 -11.95 -4.58
C SER A 360 -13.61 -12.37 -5.98
N GLU A 361 -13.53 -13.67 -6.31
CA GLU A 361 -13.79 -14.21 -7.66
C GLU A 361 -15.15 -13.78 -8.26
N ASP A 362 -16.23 -13.93 -7.50
CA ASP A 362 -17.60 -13.43 -7.84
C ASP A 362 -17.98 -12.14 -7.08
N GLY A 363 -17.00 -11.46 -6.47
CA GLY A 363 -17.24 -10.36 -5.53
C GLY A 363 -17.43 -8.98 -6.20
N PRO A 364 -18.04 -8.01 -5.48
CA PRO A 364 -18.04 -6.62 -5.91
C PRO A 364 -16.64 -6.00 -5.78
N THR A 365 -16.36 -4.99 -6.60
CA THR A 365 -15.26 -4.03 -6.37
C THR A 365 -15.64 -3.04 -5.25
N HIS A 366 -14.73 -2.17 -4.81
CA HIS A 366 -14.94 -1.37 -3.59
C HIS A 366 -14.83 0.13 -3.85
N ALA A 367 -15.64 0.95 -3.16
CA ALA A 367 -15.62 2.41 -3.32
C ALA A 367 -15.92 3.18 -2.02
N ALA A 368 -15.31 4.36 -1.90
CA ALA A 368 -15.50 5.31 -0.82
C ALA A 368 -15.90 6.68 -1.36
N LEU A 369 -16.65 7.47 -0.57
CA LEU A 369 -16.95 8.87 -0.86
C LEU A 369 -16.08 9.78 0.00
N PHE A 370 -15.77 10.97 -0.50
CA PHE A 370 -15.28 12.09 0.30
C PHE A 370 -15.73 13.42 -0.32
N ASP A 371 -15.89 14.44 0.52
CA ASP A 371 -16.10 15.82 0.06
C ASP A 371 -14.78 16.61 0.16
N PHE A 372 -14.40 17.27 -0.94
CA PHE A 372 -13.19 18.09 -1.03
C PHE A 372 -13.62 19.56 -1.08
N ASP A 373 -13.21 20.38 -0.11
CA ASP A 373 -13.46 21.82 -0.12
C ASP A 373 -12.31 22.55 -0.83
N ALA A 374 -12.66 23.22 -1.92
CA ALA A 374 -11.74 23.93 -2.81
C ALA A 374 -12.52 24.90 -3.72
N PRO A 375 -11.86 25.94 -4.27
CA PRO A 375 -12.41 26.71 -5.38
C PRO A 375 -12.80 25.84 -6.57
N ALA A 376 -13.75 26.28 -7.38
CA ALA A 376 -14.01 25.66 -8.68
C ALA A 376 -12.78 25.80 -9.60
N VAL A 377 -12.50 24.77 -10.41
CA VAL A 377 -11.37 24.78 -11.35
C VAL A 377 -11.74 25.55 -12.61
N SER A 378 -11.05 26.65 -12.87
CA SER A 378 -11.05 27.31 -14.17
C SER A 378 -10.10 26.59 -15.12
N VAL A 379 -10.50 26.38 -16.38
CA VAL A 379 -9.58 25.87 -17.41
C VAL A 379 -8.66 27.01 -17.84
N THR A 380 -7.36 26.83 -17.64
CA THR A 380 -6.31 27.75 -18.12
C THR A 380 -5.41 27.02 -19.12
N PRO A 381 -4.83 27.69 -20.13
CA PRO A 381 -3.81 27.08 -20.99
C PRO A 381 -2.60 26.55 -20.20
N THR A 382 -1.74 25.76 -20.84
CA THR A 382 -0.41 25.46 -20.28
C THR A 382 0.53 26.65 -20.43
N ASP A 383 1.47 26.80 -19.51
CA ASP A 383 2.49 27.85 -19.57
C ASP A 383 3.30 27.78 -20.88
N GLY A 384 3.74 28.93 -21.39
CA GLY A 384 4.50 29.03 -22.64
C GLY A 384 3.69 28.84 -23.94
N VAL A 385 2.36 28.67 -23.86
CA VAL A 385 1.47 28.81 -25.02
C VAL A 385 1.56 30.23 -25.59
N THR A 386 1.55 30.34 -26.92
CA THR A 386 1.47 31.62 -27.64
C THR A 386 0.31 31.62 -28.63
N THR A 387 -0.25 32.80 -28.93
CA THR A 387 -1.47 32.93 -29.74
C THR A 387 -1.41 34.09 -30.73
N SER A 388 -2.06 33.93 -31.88
CA SER A 388 -2.44 35.00 -32.80
C SER A 388 -3.93 34.87 -33.17
N ARG A 389 -4.56 35.95 -33.63
CA ARG A 389 -5.97 35.98 -34.03
C ARG A 389 -6.13 36.68 -35.38
N SER A 390 -6.85 36.06 -36.31
CA SER A 390 -7.25 36.66 -37.59
C SER A 390 -8.65 36.16 -37.95
N ASP A 391 -9.53 37.06 -38.40
CA ASP A 391 -10.79 36.71 -39.08
C ASP A 391 -11.72 35.73 -38.31
N GLY A 392 -11.69 35.77 -36.98
CA GLY A 392 -12.48 34.90 -36.10
C GLY A 392 -11.84 33.53 -35.80
N VAL A 393 -10.64 33.28 -36.33
CA VAL A 393 -9.78 32.14 -35.98
C VAL A 393 -8.74 32.58 -34.95
N VAL A 394 -8.49 31.74 -33.94
CA VAL A 394 -7.33 31.87 -33.03
C VAL A 394 -6.35 30.75 -33.33
N THR A 395 -5.14 31.09 -33.76
CA THR A 395 -4.05 30.13 -33.93
C THR A 395 -3.23 30.10 -32.64
N VAL A 396 -3.05 28.91 -32.09
CA VAL A 396 -2.38 28.62 -30.83
C VAL A 396 -1.15 27.77 -31.13
N THR A 397 0.00 28.12 -30.58
CA THR A 397 1.22 27.30 -30.65
C THR A 397 1.61 26.86 -29.24
N GLY A 398 1.75 25.54 -29.05
CA GLY A 398 2.15 24.96 -27.78
C GLY A 398 3.60 25.32 -27.38
N PRO A 399 3.94 25.22 -26.07
CA PRO A 399 5.32 25.39 -25.63
C PRO A 399 6.24 24.31 -26.21
N GLY A 400 7.42 24.73 -26.68
CA GLY A 400 8.60 23.88 -26.93
C GLY A 400 8.37 22.52 -27.59
N ARG A 401 8.52 22.43 -28.93
CA ARG A 401 8.67 21.16 -29.64
C ARG A 401 9.90 20.39 -29.10
N ASP A 402 9.68 19.27 -28.42
CA ASP A 402 10.74 18.27 -28.22
C ASP A 402 10.93 17.46 -29.50
N ALA A 403 12.10 17.58 -30.11
CA ALA A 403 12.40 17.10 -31.46
C ALA A 403 12.30 15.57 -31.65
N ASP A 404 12.26 14.81 -30.55
CA ASP A 404 12.25 13.35 -30.53
C ASP A 404 10.85 12.73 -30.25
N THR A 405 9.78 13.53 -30.09
CA THR A 405 8.50 13.04 -29.51
C THR A 405 7.26 12.97 -30.43
N GLY A 406 7.33 13.41 -31.68
CA GLY A 406 6.22 13.27 -32.62
C GLY A 406 6.36 14.10 -33.90
N GLY A 407 5.47 13.89 -34.87
CA GLY A 407 5.34 14.76 -36.03
C GLY A 407 4.59 16.06 -35.69
N ASP A 408 4.83 17.09 -36.50
CA ASP A 408 4.05 18.34 -36.46
C ASP A 408 2.59 18.06 -36.82
N ALA A 409 1.67 18.36 -35.90
CA ALA A 409 0.25 18.11 -36.07
C ALA A 409 -0.58 19.33 -35.64
N THR A 410 -1.80 19.44 -36.16
CA THR A 410 -2.72 20.54 -35.82
C THR A 410 -4.07 19.99 -35.38
N LEU A 411 -4.48 20.37 -34.16
CA LEU A 411 -5.83 20.13 -33.64
C LEU A 411 -6.70 21.34 -33.97
N VAL A 412 -7.73 21.14 -34.78
CA VAL A 412 -8.77 22.14 -35.02
C VAL A 412 -9.92 21.89 -34.07
N VAL A 413 -10.36 22.91 -33.34
CA VAL A 413 -11.60 22.89 -32.56
C VAL A 413 -12.54 23.96 -33.09
N GLU A 414 -13.80 23.60 -33.29
CA GLU A 414 -14.86 24.45 -33.84
C GLU A 414 -16.14 24.26 -33.00
N ARG A 415 -17.01 25.28 -32.98
CA ARG A 415 -18.34 25.18 -32.33
C ARG A 415 -19.23 24.22 -33.14
N ALA A 416 -20.03 23.40 -32.45
CA ALA A 416 -20.95 22.43 -33.03
C ALA A 416 -22.40 22.73 -32.61
N GLU A 417 -23.38 22.23 -33.37
CA GLU A 417 -24.81 22.34 -33.00
C GLU A 417 -25.17 21.43 -31.81
N THR A 418 -24.62 20.21 -31.81
CA THR A 418 -24.86 19.18 -30.80
C THR A 418 -23.61 18.34 -30.54
N ALA A 419 -23.60 17.74 -29.35
CA ALA A 419 -22.67 16.71 -28.90
C ALA A 419 -23.34 15.98 -27.73
N ASP A 420 -22.94 14.76 -27.39
CA ASP A 420 -23.54 14.01 -26.27
C ASP A 420 -22.58 13.88 -25.07
N THR A 421 -21.31 13.54 -25.32
CA THR A 421 -20.26 13.47 -24.30
C THR A 421 -20.03 14.82 -23.62
N ARG A 422 -20.38 14.96 -22.34
CA ARG A 422 -20.01 16.14 -21.53
C ARG A 422 -18.60 16.01 -20.95
N LEU A 423 -17.89 17.13 -20.85
CA LEU A 423 -16.61 17.26 -20.13
C LEU A 423 -16.72 18.29 -19.00
N ILE A 424 -15.96 18.07 -17.93
CA ILE A 424 -15.84 19.00 -16.79
C ILE A 424 -14.41 19.56 -16.68
N PRO A 425 -14.19 20.73 -16.03
CA PRO A 425 -12.88 21.39 -15.98
C PRO A 425 -11.75 20.49 -15.45
N GLU A 426 -12.01 19.69 -14.42
CA GLU A 426 -11.04 18.75 -13.84
C GLU A 426 -10.55 17.72 -14.88
N GLN A 427 -11.40 17.28 -15.80
CA GLN A 427 -11.03 16.39 -16.91
C GLN A 427 -10.21 17.14 -17.97
N VAL A 428 -10.65 18.34 -18.38
CA VAL A 428 -9.94 19.15 -19.38
C VAL A 428 -8.52 19.49 -18.91
N MET A 429 -8.32 19.73 -17.61
CA MET A 429 -7.02 20.03 -17.03
C MET A 429 -6.06 18.82 -16.93
N ARG A 430 -6.49 17.59 -17.24
CA ARG A 430 -5.58 16.41 -17.28
C ARG A 430 -4.61 16.51 -18.46
N ARG A 431 -3.39 15.96 -18.29
CA ARG A 431 -2.37 15.84 -19.35
C ARG A 431 -2.90 15.21 -20.66
N ARG A 432 -3.77 14.19 -20.58
CA ARG A 432 -4.39 13.56 -21.76
C ARG A 432 -5.26 14.53 -22.57
N ASN A 433 -5.88 15.52 -21.92
CA ASN A 433 -6.72 16.52 -22.57
C ASN A 433 -5.97 17.85 -22.85
N ARG A 434 -4.62 17.86 -22.86
CA ARG A 434 -3.79 19.06 -23.12
C ARG A 434 -4.20 19.81 -24.38
N GLY A 435 -4.61 19.09 -25.43
CA GLY A 435 -5.15 19.70 -26.65
C GLY A 435 -6.38 20.58 -26.40
N LEU A 436 -7.35 20.10 -25.63
CA LEU A 436 -8.55 20.85 -25.26
C LEU A 436 -8.27 21.96 -24.23
N ARG A 437 -7.37 21.71 -23.26
CA ARG A 437 -6.88 22.73 -22.32
C ARG A 437 -6.29 23.94 -23.04
N ASN A 438 -5.64 23.72 -24.18
CA ASN A 438 -4.99 24.75 -24.99
C ASN A 438 -5.86 25.26 -26.16
N THR A 439 -7.14 24.92 -26.23
CA THR A 439 -8.09 25.50 -27.22
C THR A 439 -9.33 26.11 -26.59
N LEU A 440 -9.95 25.45 -25.60
CA LEU A 440 -11.21 25.88 -25.01
C LEU A 440 -11.19 27.29 -24.38
N PRO A 441 -10.13 27.72 -23.66
CA PRO A 441 -10.05 29.08 -23.09
C PRO A 441 -10.06 30.23 -24.11
N PHE A 442 -9.92 29.94 -25.42
CA PHE A 442 -9.84 30.95 -26.48
C PHE A 442 -11.17 31.17 -27.22
N PHE A 443 -12.25 30.48 -26.87
CA PHE A 443 -13.59 30.66 -27.48
C PHE A 443 -14.36 31.90 -26.99
N GLU A 444 -13.67 33.05 -26.95
CA GLU A 444 -14.28 34.34 -26.64
C GLU A 444 -15.22 34.85 -27.76
N SER A 445 -15.88 35.98 -27.53
CA SER A 445 -16.83 36.56 -28.49
C SER A 445 -16.19 36.82 -29.86
N GLY A 446 -16.86 36.31 -30.90
CA GLY A 446 -16.35 36.36 -32.28
C GLY A 446 -15.18 35.43 -32.56
N VAL A 447 -14.97 34.36 -31.77
CA VAL A 447 -14.10 33.24 -32.14
C VAL A 447 -14.97 32.04 -32.54
N VAL A 448 -14.80 31.59 -33.78
CA VAL A 448 -15.54 30.46 -34.36
C VAL A 448 -14.72 29.17 -34.44
N ARG A 449 -13.39 29.31 -34.46
CA ARG A 449 -12.41 28.25 -34.69
C ARG A 449 -11.13 28.53 -33.91
N VAL A 450 -10.56 27.49 -33.29
CA VAL A 450 -9.26 27.54 -32.63
C VAL A 450 -8.37 26.44 -33.20
N GLU A 451 -7.15 26.79 -33.61
CA GLU A 451 -6.20 25.88 -34.23
C GLU A 451 -4.96 25.74 -33.36
N LEU A 452 -4.74 24.58 -32.76
CA LEU A 452 -3.55 24.30 -31.94
C LEU A 452 -2.51 23.55 -32.76
N HIS A 453 -1.40 24.21 -33.09
CA HIS A 453 -0.18 23.57 -33.58
C HIS A 453 0.57 22.91 -32.40
N THR A 454 0.79 21.61 -32.52
CA THR A 454 1.35 20.74 -31.47
C THR A 454 1.92 19.45 -32.12
N ASP A 455 1.96 18.36 -31.35
CA ASP A 455 2.51 17.05 -31.71
C ASP A 455 1.38 16.04 -31.97
N ASP A 456 1.65 15.00 -32.76
CA ASP A 456 0.72 13.90 -33.04
C ASP A 456 0.06 13.34 -31.77
N GLY A 457 0.85 13.02 -30.73
CA GLY A 457 0.35 12.44 -29.48
C GLY A 457 -0.68 13.32 -28.75
N THR A 458 -0.57 14.64 -28.87
CA THR A 458 -1.55 15.59 -28.32
C THR A 458 -2.81 15.68 -29.18
N VAL A 459 -2.72 15.50 -30.50
CA VAL A 459 -3.91 15.43 -31.38
C VAL A 459 -4.65 14.10 -31.15
N ASP A 460 -3.93 12.99 -31.23
CA ASP A 460 -4.47 11.63 -31.11
C ASP A 460 -5.01 11.36 -29.69
N GLY A 461 -4.43 11.98 -28.67
CA GLY A 461 -4.97 11.98 -27.30
C GLY A 461 -6.37 12.59 -27.17
N ILE A 462 -6.75 13.50 -28.08
CA ILE A 462 -8.09 14.10 -28.17
C ILE A 462 -9.00 13.32 -29.11
N VAL A 463 -8.59 13.09 -30.36
CA VAL A 463 -9.48 12.57 -31.42
C VAL A 463 -9.46 11.04 -31.53
N GLY A 464 -8.38 10.37 -31.11
CA GLY A 464 -8.16 8.93 -31.28
C GLY A 464 -7.49 8.59 -32.61
N TYR A 465 -6.75 7.47 -32.67
CA TYR A 465 -5.96 7.08 -33.85
C TYR A 465 -6.80 6.84 -35.12
N ASP A 466 -8.00 6.27 -34.97
CA ASP A 466 -8.85 5.87 -36.10
C ASP A 466 -10.03 6.83 -36.38
N ALA A 467 -10.27 7.83 -35.53
CA ALA A 467 -11.44 8.68 -35.59
C ALA A 467 -11.09 10.12 -36.01
N GLY A 468 -11.56 10.54 -37.19
CA GLY A 468 -11.24 11.85 -37.76
C GLY A 468 -11.79 13.07 -36.98
N ALA A 469 -12.75 12.87 -36.09
CA ALA A 469 -13.31 13.92 -35.22
C ALA A 469 -13.94 13.35 -33.95
N ARG A 470 -14.03 14.20 -32.91
CA ARG A 470 -14.71 13.95 -31.63
C ARG A 470 -15.59 15.15 -31.27
N THR A 471 -16.85 14.91 -30.98
CA THR A 471 -17.78 15.92 -30.43
C THR A 471 -17.86 15.83 -28.91
N PHE A 472 -18.04 16.97 -28.24
CA PHE A 472 -18.25 17.04 -26.79
C PHE A 472 -18.96 18.35 -26.38
N ARG A 473 -19.59 18.35 -25.20
CA ARG A 473 -20.10 19.57 -24.53
C ARG A 473 -19.09 20.04 -23.47
N PHE A 474 -18.85 21.34 -23.38
CA PHE A 474 -18.08 21.97 -22.30
C PHE A 474 -18.70 23.34 -21.99
N ASP A 475 -18.83 23.68 -20.71
CA ASP A 475 -19.45 24.92 -20.19
C ASP A 475 -20.82 25.28 -20.84
N GLY A 476 -21.64 24.26 -21.10
CA GLY A 476 -22.95 24.38 -21.74
C GLY A 476 -22.93 24.45 -23.28
N GLU A 477 -21.77 24.69 -23.89
CA GLU A 477 -21.60 24.79 -25.34
C GLU A 477 -21.16 23.45 -25.97
N ALA A 478 -21.52 23.21 -27.23
CA ALA A 478 -21.09 22.02 -27.98
C ALA A 478 -19.93 22.36 -28.93
N PHE A 479 -18.98 21.43 -29.05
CA PHE A 479 -17.77 21.57 -29.84
C PHE A 479 -17.48 20.29 -30.65
N VAL A 480 -16.75 20.46 -31.74
CA VAL A 480 -16.09 19.38 -32.48
C VAL A 480 -14.58 19.63 -32.50
N ALA A 481 -13.79 18.61 -32.16
CA ALA A 481 -12.34 18.60 -32.30
C ALA A 481 -11.93 17.60 -33.39
N ARG A 482 -11.00 17.97 -34.26
CA ARG A 482 -10.53 17.17 -35.40
C ARG A 482 -9.07 17.44 -35.73
N ARG A 483 -8.41 16.48 -36.38
CA ARG A 483 -7.11 16.73 -37.04
C ARG A 483 -7.35 17.66 -38.26
N ALA A 484 -6.39 18.54 -38.54
CA ALA A 484 -6.44 19.46 -39.69
C ALA A 484 -6.30 18.72 -41.04
#